data_AF-A0A2P2LLF5-F1
#
_entry.id   AF-A0A2P2LLF5-F1
#
_cell.length_a   1.000
_cell.length_b   1.000
_cell.length_c   1.000
_cell.angle_alpha   90.00
_cell.angle_beta   90.00
_cell.angle_gamma   90.00
#
_symmetry.space_group_name_H-M   'P 1'
#
loop_
_entity.id
_entity.type
_entity.pdbx_description
1 polymer ?
#
loop_
_entity_poly.entity_id
_entity_poly.type
_entity_poly.pdbx_seq_one_letter_code
_entity_poly.pdbx_strand_id
1 'polypeptide(L)'
;MLLSSCSAGCKCGSACINKPFQHRPVKKMKLVQTEKCGAGVVADEDIKQGEFVIEYVGEVIDDKTCEERLWNMKHRGEKNFYLCEINRDMVIDATYKGNMSRYINHSCSPNTEMQKWFFAYPYSSSQL
;
A
#
# COMPACT_ATOMS: atom_id res chain seq x y z
N MET A 1 1.96 15.06 -14.36
CA MET A 1 0.58 15.03 -13.82
C MET A 1 0.66 15.02 -12.30
N LEU A 2 -0.22 15.74 -11.61
CA LEU A 2 -0.32 15.69 -10.15
C LEU A 2 -1.09 14.43 -9.74
N LEU A 3 -0.51 13.58 -8.90
CA LEU A 3 -1.17 12.39 -8.34
C LEU A 3 -2.08 12.84 -7.19
N SER A 4 -3.27 13.33 -7.53
CA SER A 4 -4.23 13.85 -6.55
C SER A 4 -5.62 13.31 -6.80
N SER A 5 -6.24 12.74 -5.77
CA SER A 5 -7.62 12.24 -5.83
C SER A 5 -8.62 13.40 -5.69
N CYS A 6 -9.67 13.37 -6.50
CA CYS A 6 -10.80 14.29 -6.34
C CYS A 6 -11.51 14.05 -5.00
N SER A 7 -12.02 15.13 -4.39
CA SER A 7 -12.84 15.05 -3.18
C SER A 7 -14.27 14.61 -3.47
N ALA A 8 -15.05 14.38 -2.42
CA ALA A 8 -16.48 14.09 -2.51
C ALA A 8 -17.25 15.18 -3.31
N GLY A 9 -16.85 16.45 -3.18
CA GLY A 9 -17.47 17.61 -3.86
C GLY A 9 -17.08 17.80 -5.33
N CYS A 10 -16.48 16.79 -5.98
CA CYS A 10 -16.14 16.85 -7.40
C CYS A 10 -17.40 17.06 -8.27
N LYS A 11 -17.34 18.02 -9.21
CA LYS A 11 -18.44 18.30 -10.15
C LYS A 11 -18.80 17.10 -11.05
N CYS A 12 -17.88 16.14 -11.21
CA CYS A 12 -18.13 14.91 -11.97
C CYS A 12 -19.02 13.90 -11.22
N GLY A 13 -19.36 14.15 -9.94
CA GLY A 13 -20.23 13.27 -9.16
C GLY A 13 -19.70 11.83 -9.05
N SER A 14 -20.60 10.85 -9.23
CA SER A 14 -20.29 9.42 -9.21
C SER A 14 -19.53 8.91 -10.43
N ALA A 15 -19.53 9.68 -11.54
CA ALA A 15 -18.78 9.33 -12.76
C ALA A 15 -17.29 9.72 -12.67
N CYS A 16 -16.84 10.27 -11.54
CA CYS A 16 -15.46 10.69 -11.36
C CYS A 16 -14.49 9.49 -11.35
N ILE A 17 -13.68 9.35 -12.39
CA ILE A 17 -12.65 8.30 -12.50
C ILE A 17 -11.37 8.61 -11.71
N ASN A 18 -11.25 9.82 -11.14
CA ASN A 18 -10.10 10.28 -10.37
C ASN A 18 -10.32 10.13 -8.85
N LYS A 19 -10.94 9.02 -8.44
CA LYS A 19 -11.12 8.60 -7.05
C LYS A 19 -10.66 7.14 -6.89
N PRO A 20 -9.37 6.86 -7.15
CA PRO A 20 -8.90 5.47 -7.26
C PRO A 20 -9.14 4.67 -5.98
N PHE A 21 -9.04 5.27 -4.80
CA PHE A 21 -9.16 4.57 -3.52
C PHE A 21 -10.60 4.35 -3.03
N GLN A 22 -11.57 5.14 -3.52
CA GLN A 22 -12.98 5.03 -3.10
C GLN A 22 -13.84 4.24 -4.10
N HIS A 23 -13.44 4.21 -5.37
CA HIS A 23 -14.28 3.67 -6.45
C HIS A 23 -13.62 2.57 -7.26
N ARG A 24 -12.29 2.37 -7.18
CA ARG A 24 -11.66 1.26 -7.90
C ARG A 24 -11.56 0.04 -6.99
N PRO A 25 -12.07 -1.11 -7.43
CA PRO A 25 -11.89 -2.35 -6.71
C PRO A 25 -10.40 -2.69 -6.65
N VAL A 26 -9.96 -3.19 -5.49
CA VAL A 26 -8.64 -3.82 -5.34
C VAL A 26 -8.55 -5.01 -6.29
N LYS A 27 -7.41 -5.17 -6.97
CA LYS A 27 -7.20 -6.29 -7.88
C LYS A 27 -7.13 -7.62 -7.13
N LYS A 28 -7.73 -8.66 -7.69
CA LYS A 28 -7.70 -10.02 -7.15
C LYS A 28 -6.27 -10.55 -7.18
N MET A 29 -5.86 -11.15 -6.06
CA MET A 29 -4.53 -11.69 -5.89
C MET A 29 -4.55 -12.91 -4.99
N LYS A 30 -3.59 -13.81 -5.20
CA LYS A 30 -3.39 -15.03 -4.43
C LYS A 30 -2.09 -14.95 -3.66
N LEU A 31 -2.14 -15.36 -2.38
CA LEU A 31 -0.94 -15.55 -1.58
C LEU A 31 -0.23 -16.82 -2.05
N VAL A 32 1.09 -16.73 -2.24
CA VAL A 32 1.93 -17.86 -2.64
C VAL A 32 3.14 -17.96 -1.72
N GLN A 33 3.66 -19.17 -1.54
CA GLN A 33 4.97 -19.36 -0.91
C GLN A 33 6.04 -19.29 -2.01
N THR A 34 7.00 -18.38 -1.85
CA THR A 34 8.16 -18.29 -2.76
C THR A 34 9.31 -19.15 -2.25
N GLU A 35 10.23 -19.51 -3.14
CA GLU A 35 11.38 -20.36 -2.79
C GLU A 35 12.37 -19.67 -1.84
N LYS A 36 12.54 -18.34 -1.94
CA LYS A 36 13.62 -17.60 -1.26
C LYS A 36 13.17 -16.39 -0.45
N CYS A 37 12.00 -15.82 -0.75
CA CYS A 37 11.55 -14.53 -0.21
C CYS A 37 10.38 -14.67 0.76
N GLY A 38 10.11 -15.89 1.25
CA GLY A 38 8.95 -16.14 2.11
C GLY A 38 7.63 -16.04 1.34
N ALA A 39 6.61 -15.48 1.96
CA ALA A 39 5.31 -15.28 1.32
C ALA A 39 5.39 -14.20 0.23
N GLY A 40 4.62 -14.37 -0.84
CA GLY A 40 4.49 -13.43 -1.96
C GLY A 40 3.05 -13.36 -2.45
N VAL A 41 2.78 -12.45 -3.38
CA VAL A 41 1.49 -12.36 -4.07
C VAL A 41 1.65 -12.48 -5.58
N VAL A 42 0.66 -13.12 -6.20
CA VAL A 42 0.49 -13.17 -7.67
C VAL A 42 -0.89 -12.66 -8.04
N ALA A 43 -1.00 -12.06 -9.23
CA ALA A 43 -2.28 -11.62 -9.76
C ALA A 43 -3.22 -12.83 -9.99
N ASP A 44 -4.50 -12.65 -9.68
CA ASP A 44 -5.57 -13.63 -9.94
C ASP A 44 -6.61 -13.10 -10.96
N GLU A 45 -6.22 -12.06 -11.69
CA GLU A 45 -6.92 -11.50 -12.83
C GLU A 45 -5.93 -10.74 -13.72
N ASP A 46 -6.32 -10.43 -14.94
CA ASP A 46 -5.52 -9.60 -15.84
C ASP A 46 -5.45 -8.15 -15.33
N ILE A 47 -4.24 -7.60 -15.25
CA ILE A 47 -3.98 -6.22 -14.84
C ILE A 47 -3.35 -5.48 -16.01
N LYS A 48 -4.05 -4.47 -16.53
CA LYS A 48 -3.54 -3.62 -17.61
C LYS A 48 -2.57 -2.58 -17.06
N GLN A 49 -1.66 -2.12 -17.92
CA GLN A 49 -0.71 -1.08 -17.57
C GLN A 49 -1.43 0.19 -17.06
N GLY A 50 -0.98 0.70 -15.91
CA GLY A 50 -1.51 1.92 -15.29
C GLY A 50 -2.79 1.71 -14.45
N GLU A 51 -3.29 0.48 -14.31
CA GLU A 51 -4.39 0.19 -13.40
C GLU A 51 -3.97 0.25 -11.93
N PHE A 52 -4.92 0.64 -11.07
CA PHE A 52 -4.75 0.57 -9.63
C PHE A 52 -4.74 -0.90 -9.18
N VAL A 53 -3.75 -1.28 -8.39
CA VAL A 53 -3.60 -2.66 -7.88
C VAL A 53 -4.17 -2.77 -6.47
N ILE A 54 -3.53 -2.12 -5.50
CA ILE A 54 -3.88 -2.13 -4.08
C ILE A 54 -3.22 -0.94 -3.37
N GLU A 55 -3.83 -0.47 -2.29
CA GLU A 55 -3.21 0.50 -1.39
C GLU A 55 -2.28 -0.20 -0.40
N TYR A 56 -1.10 0.37 -0.15
CA TYR A 56 -0.22 -0.08 0.92
C TYR A 56 -0.69 0.48 2.27
N VAL A 57 -1.45 -0.32 3.02
CA VAL A 57 -2.05 0.11 4.29
C VAL A 57 -1.36 -0.53 5.49
N GLY A 58 -1.31 0.22 6.59
CA GLY A 58 -0.78 -0.22 7.86
C GLY A 58 -0.93 0.86 8.93
N GLU A 59 -0.28 0.68 10.07
CA GLU A 59 -0.24 1.71 11.12
C GLU A 59 0.68 2.85 10.69
N VAL A 60 0.21 4.10 10.73
CA VAL A 60 1.08 5.26 10.53
C VAL A 60 1.80 5.54 11.84
N ILE A 61 3.13 5.43 11.82
CA ILE A 61 3.99 5.60 12.99
C ILE A 61 5.07 6.65 12.72
N ASP A 62 5.58 7.24 13.79
CA ASP A 62 6.71 8.18 13.75
C ASP A 62 8.06 7.43 13.76
N ASP A 63 9.15 8.17 13.53
CA ASP A 63 10.51 7.64 13.46
C ASP A 63 10.95 6.94 14.75
N LYS A 64 10.56 7.49 15.90
CA LYS A 64 10.89 6.91 17.20
C LYS A 64 10.26 5.52 17.35
N THR A 65 8.97 5.41 17.05
CA THR A 65 8.26 4.12 17.10
C THR A 65 8.82 3.15 16.06
N CYS A 66 9.18 3.64 14.87
CA CYS A 66 9.80 2.85 13.82
C CYS A 66 11.13 2.23 14.28
N GLU A 67 12.00 3.04 14.89
CA GLU A 67 13.29 2.58 15.42
C GLU A 67 13.11 1.54 16.54
N GLU A 68 12.21 1.81 17.50
CA GLU A 68 11.89 0.87 18.58
C GLU A 68 11.39 -0.48 18.03
N ARG A 69 10.51 -0.47 17.02
CA ARG A 69 10.01 -1.68 16.38
C ARG A 69 11.11 -2.42 15.61
N LEU A 70 11.97 -1.72 14.88
CA LEU A 70 13.11 -2.31 14.18
C LEU A 70 14.08 -3.01 15.13
N TRP A 71 14.38 -2.41 16.29
CA TRP A 71 15.19 -3.05 17.32
C TRP A 71 14.52 -4.32 17.85
N ASN A 72 13.24 -4.27 18.19
CA ASN A 72 12.51 -5.45 18.66
C ASN A 72 12.50 -6.58 17.62
N MET A 73 12.28 -6.25 16.34
CA MET A 73 12.32 -7.21 15.24
C MET A 73 13.71 -7.85 15.09
N LYS A 74 14.77 -7.05 15.18
CA LYS A 74 16.16 -7.55 15.15
C LYS A 74 16.44 -8.52 16.30
N HIS A 75 16.01 -8.20 17.52
CA HIS A 75 16.21 -9.07 18.69
C HIS A 75 15.45 -10.40 18.57
N ARG A 76 14.29 -10.41 17.91
CA ARG A 76 13.51 -11.62 17.62
C ARG A 76 14.04 -12.42 16.42
N GLY A 77 15.02 -11.90 15.67
CA GLY A 77 15.53 -12.53 14.47
C GLY A 77 14.55 -12.51 13.29
N GLU A 78 13.66 -11.51 13.23
CA GLU A 78 12.74 -11.32 12.12
C GLU A 78 13.51 -11.06 10.82
N LYS A 79 13.06 -11.68 9.74
CA LYS A 79 13.69 -11.55 8.41
C LYS A 79 12.88 -10.72 7.42
N ASN A 80 11.59 -10.53 7.70
CA ASN A 80 10.67 -9.82 6.83
C ASN A 80 10.25 -8.50 7.48
N PHE A 81 10.38 -7.41 6.73
CA PHE A 81 10.08 -6.05 7.20
C PHE A 81 8.97 -5.45 6.34
N TYR A 82 8.01 -4.78 6.97
CA TYR A 82 6.81 -4.26 6.31
C TYR A 82 6.65 -2.76 6.53
N LEU A 83 7.78 -2.05 6.52
CA LEU A 83 7.88 -0.61 6.78
C LEU A 83 8.00 0.15 5.45
N CYS A 84 7.17 1.18 5.26
CA CYS A 84 7.17 2.02 4.08
C CYS A 84 7.18 3.49 4.47
N GLU A 85 8.29 4.19 4.22
CA GLU A 85 8.42 5.63 4.47
C GLU A 85 7.56 6.43 3.46
N ILE A 86 6.69 7.31 3.96
CA ILE A 86 5.86 8.21 3.14
C ILE A 86 6.53 9.59 3.01
N ASN A 87 7.08 10.08 4.11
CA ASN A 87 7.82 11.33 4.25
C ASN A 87 8.70 11.25 5.52
N ARG A 88 9.49 12.30 5.78
CA ARG A 88 10.52 12.33 6.83
C ARG A 88 10.07 11.98 8.24
N ASP A 89 8.79 12.04 8.57
CA ASP A 89 8.29 11.79 9.92
C ASP A 89 7.10 10.80 9.92
N MET A 90 6.84 10.11 8.80
CA MET A 90 5.70 9.20 8.66
C MET A 90 6.09 7.93 7.94
N VAL A 91 5.99 6.82 8.66
CA VAL A 91 6.19 5.47 8.15
C VAL A 91 4.88 4.69 8.27
N ILE A 92 4.51 3.97 7.22
CA ILE A 92 3.45 2.95 7.28
C ILE A 92 4.09 1.64 7.72
N ASP A 93 3.70 1.15 8.90
CA ASP A 93 4.07 -0.16 9.39
C ASP A 93 2.93 -1.17 9.21
N ALA A 94 3.10 -2.06 8.23
CA ALA A 94 2.17 -3.15 7.95
C ALA A 94 2.50 -4.45 8.69
N THR A 95 3.35 -4.41 9.73
CA THR A 95 3.79 -5.60 10.47
C THR A 95 2.62 -6.27 11.19
N TYR A 96 1.82 -5.50 11.95
CA TYR A 96 0.74 -6.01 12.79
C TYR A 96 -0.66 -5.79 12.20
N LYS A 97 -0.86 -4.70 11.45
CA LYS A 97 -2.10 -4.37 10.76
C LYS A 97 -1.77 -3.99 9.32
N GLY A 98 -2.45 -4.59 8.35
CA GLY A 98 -2.22 -4.31 6.94
C GLY A 98 -3.15 -5.14 6.06
N ASN A 99 -2.95 -5.08 4.74
CA ASN A 99 -3.67 -5.91 3.78
C ASN A 99 -2.66 -6.77 2.97
N MET A 100 -3.10 -7.35 1.86
CA MET A 100 -2.27 -8.20 1.00
C MET A 100 -1.04 -7.49 0.39
N SER A 101 -1.02 -6.14 0.37
CA SER A 101 0.10 -5.35 -0.17
C SER A 101 1.43 -5.64 0.51
N ARG A 102 1.40 -6.02 1.80
CA ARG A 102 2.61 -6.32 2.59
C ARG A 102 3.40 -7.51 2.04
N TYR A 103 2.79 -8.35 1.21
CA TYR A 103 3.41 -9.52 0.60
C TYR A 103 3.91 -9.25 -0.83
N ILE A 104 3.86 -8.00 -1.30
CA ILE A 104 4.48 -7.62 -2.58
C ILE A 104 5.99 -7.64 -2.40
N ASN A 105 6.64 -8.58 -3.09
CA ASN A 105 8.09 -8.74 -3.03
C ASN A 105 8.82 -7.73 -3.91
N HIS A 106 10.07 -7.44 -3.54
CA HIS A 106 11.00 -6.68 -4.37
C HIS A 106 11.45 -7.49 -5.59
N SER A 107 11.62 -6.82 -6.72
CA SER A 107 12.28 -7.33 -7.93
C SER A 107 13.12 -6.22 -8.55
N CYS A 108 14.31 -6.55 -9.05
CA CYS A 108 15.15 -5.61 -9.81
C CYS A 108 14.57 -5.29 -11.20
N SER A 109 13.63 -6.11 -11.68
CA SER A 109 12.82 -5.86 -12.88
C SER A 109 11.35 -5.92 -12.47
N PRO A 110 10.82 -4.87 -11.81
CA PRO A 110 9.47 -4.87 -11.26
C PRO A 110 8.42 -4.77 -12.38
N ASN A 111 7.20 -5.23 -12.09
CA ASN A 111 6.03 -5.12 -12.96
C ASN A 111 4.92 -4.23 -12.37
N THR A 112 5.17 -3.64 -11.19
CA THR A 112 4.30 -2.69 -10.50
C THR A 112 5.15 -1.58 -9.89
N GLU A 113 4.55 -0.41 -9.65
CA GLU A 113 5.22 0.72 -9.00
C GLU A 113 4.40 1.24 -7.81
N MET A 114 5.08 1.81 -6.83
CA MET A 114 4.46 2.51 -5.72
C MET A 114 4.26 3.98 -6.09
N GLN A 115 3.04 4.47 -5.96
CA GLN A 115 2.70 5.87 -6.24
C GLN A 115 2.18 6.55 -4.98
N LYS A 116 2.73 7.73 -4.66
CA LYS A 116 2.22 8.59 -3.59
C LYS A 116 1.09 9.47 -4.12
N TRP A 117 -0.10 9.32 -3.55
CA TRP A 117 -1.29 10.10 -3.92
C TRP A 117 -1.67 11.08 -2.81
N PHE A 118 -2.03 12.29 -3.19
CA PHE A 118 -2.57 13.30 -2.27
C PHE A 118 -4.10 13.32 -2.33
N PHE A 119 -4.74 13.43 -1.18
CA PHE A 119 -6.20 13.53 -1.10
C PHE A 119 -6.60 14.98 -0.81
N ALA A 120 -7.59 15.46 -1.55
CA ALA A 120 -8.29 16.69 -1.18
C ALA A 120 -9.18 16.40 0.04
N TYR A 121 -8.92 17.06 1.16
CA TYR A 121 -9.66 16.90 2.41
C TYR A 121 -11.15 17.28 2.24
N PRO A 122 -12.10 16.59 2.90
CA PRO A 122 -11.94 15.43 3.79
C PRO A 122 -11.89 14.09 3.04
N TYR A 123 -10.94 13.22 3.41
CA TYR A 123 -10.90 11.80 3.02
C TYR A 123 -11.69 10.99 4.05
N SER A 124 -12.72 10.27 3.62
CA SER A 124 -13.44 9.31 4.47
C SER A 124 -12.96 7.91 4.12
N SER A 125 -12.19 7.28 5.02
CA SER A 125 -11.72 5.89 4.89
C SER A 125 -12.78 4.88 5.38
N SER A 126 -14.05 5.12 5.10
CA SER A 126 -15.17 4.30 5.60
C SER A 126 -15.31 2.93 4.89
N GLN A 127 -14.21 2.39 4.33
CA GLN A 127 -14.16 1.07 3.69
C GLN A 127 -12.86 0.37 4.09
N LEU A 128 -12.79 -0.04 5.36
CA LEU A 128 -11.97 -1.16 5.81
C LEU A 128 -12.91 -2.18 6.47
#